data_AF-A0A0S7XTD8-F1
#
_entry.id   AF-A0A0S7XTD8-F1
#
_cell.length_a   1.000
_cell.length_b   1.000
_cell.length_c   1.000
_cell.angle_alpha   90.00
_cell.angle_beta   90.00
_cell.angle_gamma   90.00
#
_symmetry.space_group_name_H-M   'P 1'
#
loop_
_entity.id
_entity.type
_entity.pdbx_description
1 polymer ?
#
loop_
_entity_poly.entity_id
_entity_poly.type
_entity_poly.pdbx_seq_one_letter_code
_entity_poly.pdbx_strand_id
1 'polypeptide(L)'
;MHSHNNGFQISKCWHWIVGFVAFLWVLLRSGANPKRLTYPCQRAAMPVATNWLLAVSAFFVGSLFLRRFAKFSGAAVLIAGVVWFTGTLPELTRSRVNPTISLPTWVVPDPVSTVFVLDSLSPTTGSLAPGDTTVPDTYLSDPAIDTLVALMERHDIFLHRTAAHPSGVVGADNIVVIKGNFQWNSRNTTSTDRIKGLIWQILEHPDGFSGEIVVCDNTQDIGTGINENDNNSEDTEQSILDVVNTFYAKGYPVYCLDWNFIWDAVASEYSEGDYDDGYVYETDTKISYPKFRSPSGNYFISLQHGIWDSASAVYDSSGLCIIDFPVLKAHSWAGATIAVKNWVGVLTTAYANSRYGGWNNMHNFYFFGTYALVARVMEVTFPKLSIVDAAWTTTYGPNNLSWVEKTDKLVASTDPVAASWYAAKFILTPIARYPNETDPDLEIPGGKYRTVLENWTTYLRDEAGLPCTKDSSEISVYGVVMGSEDVRGDANGDGTINSSDVVYLINYLFKNGPAPDPLWVGDCNCDEVLNSADVIYLINYLFKGGPAPGC
;
A
#
# COMPACT_ATOMS: atom_id res chain seq x y z
N MET A 1 -42.63 -36.93 -36.55
CA MET A 1 -43.46 -35.72 -36.40
C MET A 1 -42.62 -34.70 -35.63
N HIS A 2 -41.90 -33.83 -36.33
CA HIS A 2 -41.11 -32.75 -35.74
C HIS A 2 -42.00 -31.52 -35.57
N SER A 3 -42.10 -30.96 -34.37
CA SER A 3 -42.64 -29.60 -34.16
C SER A 3 -41.51 -28.66 -33.74
N HIS A 4 -41.14 -27.76 -34.65
CA HIS A 4 -40.34 -26.59 -34.36
C HIS A 4 -41.11 -25.64 -33.45
N ASN A 5 -40.51 -25.28 -32.31
CA ASN A 5 -41.01 -24.19 -31.46
C ASN A 5 -40.13 -22.96 -31.74
N ASN A 6 -40.65 -22.02 -32.54
CA ASN A 6 -40.00 -20.74 -32.83
C ASN A 6 -40.25 -19.76 -31.67
N GLY A 7 -39.36 -19.77 -30.67
CA GLY A 7 -39.24 -18.67 -29.72
C GLY A 7 -38.56 -17.47 -30.39
N PHE A 8 -39.31 -16.40 -30.61
CA PHE A 8 -38.85 -15.14 -31.18
C PHE A 8 -37.74 -14.51 -30.30
N GLN A 9 -36.55 -14.23 -30.86
CA GLN A 9 -35.46 -13.53 -30.16
C GLN A 9 -35.84 -12.07 -29.88
N ILE A 10 -36.34 -11.75 -28.67
CA ILE A 10 -36.66 -10.38 -28.25
C ILE A 10 -35.46 -9.63 -27.61
N SER A 11 -34.35 -10.31 -27.29
CA SER A 11 -33.27 -9.69 -26.49
C SER A 11 -32.40 -8.65 -27.22
N LYS A 12 -32.42 -8.59 -28.56
CA LYS A 12 -31.52 -7.71 -29.34
C LYS A 12 -32.03 -6.27 -29.52
N CYS A 13 -33.33 -6.02 -29.35
CA CYS A 13 -33.92 -4.68 -29.55
C CYS A 13 -34.11 -3.88 -28.26
N TRP A 14 -33.96 -4.50 -27.10
CA TRP A 14 -34.20 -3.86 -25.79
C TRP A 14 -33.30 -2.62 -25.56
N HIS A 15 -32.05 -2.70 -25.98
CA HIS A 15 -31.06 -1.63 -25.84
C HIS A 15 -31.42 -0.36 -26.64
N TRP A 16 -32.03 -0.52 -27.82
CA TRP A 16 -32.52 0.60 -28.63
C TRP A 16 -33.72 1.30 -28.01
N ILE A 17 -34.60 0.52 -27.37
CA ILE A 17 -35.79 1.03 -26.69
C ILE A 17 -35.39 1.79 -25.42
N VAL A 18 -34.51 1.21 -24.59
CA VAL A 18 -34.02 1.86 -23.37
C VAL A 18 -33.25 3.15 -23.69
N GLY A 19 -32.37 3.12 -24.71
CA GLY A 19 -31.64 4.29 -25.16
C GLY A 19 -32.55 5.42 -25.67
N PHE A 20 -33.58 5.07 -26.45
CA PHE A 20 -34.55 6.03 -26.95
C PHE A 20 -35.41 6.63 -25.83
N VAL A 21 -35.83 5.81 -24.87
CA VAL A 21 -36.60 6.27 -23.70
C VAL A 21 -35.74 7.19 -22.83
N ALA A 22 -34.46 6.86 -22.60
CA ALA A 22 -33.53 7.74 -21.89
C ALA A 22 -33.33 9.07 -22.63
N PHE A 23 -33.19 9.04 -23.97
CA PHE A 23 -33.09 10.24 -24.79
C PHE A 23 -34.33 11.13 -24.70
N LEU A 24 -35.53 10.56 -24.85
CA LEU A 24 -36.79 11.29 -24.69
C LEU A 24 -36.94 11.83 -23.26
N TRP A 25 -36.56 11.05 -22.26
CA TRP A 25 -36.62 11.47 -20.87
C TRP A 25 -35.71 12.67 -20.59
N VAL A 26 -34.48 12.64 -21.09
CA VAL A 26 -33.53 13.76 -20.96
C VAL A 26 -34.06 15.01 -21.66
N LEU A 27 -34.54 14.85 -22.90
CA LEU A 27 -35.02 15.95 -23.73
C LEU A 27 -36.28 16.60 -23.14
N LEU A 28 -37.25 15.80 -22.69
CA LEU A 28 -38.50 16.27 -22.10
C LEU A 28 -38.30 16.92 -20.72
N ARG A 29 -37.42 16.37 -19.88
CA ARG A 29 -37.21 16.88 -18.51
C ARG A 29 -36.27 18.08 -18.45
N SER A 30 -35.32 18.17 -19.37
CA SER A 30 -34.41 19.31 -19.46
C SER A 30 -35.08 20.51 -20.13
N GLY A 31 -35.93 20.27 -21.13
CA GLY A 31 -36.59 21.34 -21.89
C GLY A 31 -35.57 22.33 -22.47
N ALA A 32 -35.92 23.62 -22.51
CA ALA A 32 -35.01 24.66 -23.01
C ALA A 32 -34.03 25.20 -21.95
N ASN A 33 -34.02 24.66 -20.72
CA ASN A 33 -33.16 25.17 -19.64
C ASN A 33 -31.98 24.22 -19.37
N PRO A 34 -30.75 24.57 -19.81
CA PRO A 34 -29.59 23.68 -19.71
C PRO A 34 -29.17 23.39 -18.26
N LYS A 35 -29.54 24.22 -17.28
CA LYS A 35 -29.22 23.95 -15.87
C LYS A 35 -29.90 22.70 -15.32
N ARG A 36 -30.99 22.22 -15.95
CA ARG A 36 -31.72 21.03 -15.48
C ARG A 36 -30.99 19.72 -15.77
N LEU A 37 -29.96 19.76 -16.61
CA LEU A 37 -29.11 18.60 -16.91
C LEU A 37 -28.20 18.21 -15.74
N THR A 38 -28.02 19.09 -14.74
CA THR A 38 -27.17 18.80 -13.57
C THR A 38 -27.88 17.96 -12.50
N TYR A 39 -29.20 17.74 -12.61
CA TYR A 39 -29.95 16.95 -11.64
C TYR A 39 -29.54 15.48 -11.65
N PRO A 40 -29.55 14.78 -10.49
CA PRO A 40 -29.05 13.41 -10.37
C PRO A 40 -29.67 12.42 -11.37
N CYS A 41 -30.98 12.48 -11.60
CA CYS A 41 -31.68 11.61 -12.54
C CYS A 41 -31.42 11.96 -14.02
N GLN A 42 -31.10 13.23 -14.31
CA GLN A 42 -30.69 13.67 -15.65
C GLN A 42 -29.26 13.23 -15.91
N ARG A 43 -28.35 13.41 -14.94
CA ARG A 43 -26.97 12.92 -14.99
C ARG A 43 -26.87 11.40 -15.15
N ALA A 44 -27.75 10.64 -14.52
CA ALA A 44 -27.78 9.18 -14.67
C ALA A 44 -28.29 8.75 -16.06
N ALA A 45 -29.26 9.46 -16.64
CA ALA A 45 -29.82 9.14 -17.95
C ALA A 45 -29.00 9.69 -19.13
N MET A 46 -28.19 10.74 -18.90
CA MET A 46 -27.43 11.47 -19.93
C MET A 46 -26.52 10.55 -20.75
N PRO A 47 -25.68 9.68 -20.14
CA PRO A 47 -24.74 8.85 -20.90
C PRO A 47 -25.48 7.86 -21.81
N VAL A 48 -26.59 7.30 -21.33
CA VAL A 48 -27.42 6.35 -22.07
C VAL A 48 -28.08 7.04 -23.28
N ALA A 49 -28.61 8.26 -23.06
CA ALA A 49 -29.22 9.10 -24.10
C ALA A 49 -28.22 9.55 -25.18
N THR A 50 -27.04 10.06 -24.78
CA THR A 50 -26.02 10.54 -25.72
C THR A 50 -25.43 9.39 -26.53
N ASN A 51 -25.22 8.23 -25.91
CA ASN A 51 -24.72 7.04 -26.60
C ASN A 51 -25.71 6.51 -27.64
N TRP A 52 -27.01 6.52 -27.32
CA TRP A 52 -28.04 6.19 -28.30
C TRP A 52 -28.02 7.18 -29.48
N LEU A 53 -27.93 8.48 -29.21
CA LEU A 53 -27.88 9.52 -30.25
C LEU A 53 -26.62 9.38 -31.14
N LEU A 54 -25.47 9.07 -30.56
CA LEU A 54 -24.22 8.81 -31.28
C LEU A 54 -24.32 7.55 -32.14
N ALA A 55 -24.93 6.47 -31.63
CA ALA A 55 -25.15 5.24 -32.39
C ALA A 55 -26.09 5.46 -33.59
N VAL A 56 -27.17 6.22 -33.40
CA VAL A 56 -28.06 6.63 -34.50
C VAL A 56 -27.30 7.50 -35.51
N SER A 57 -26.51 8.46 -35.03
CA SER A 57 -25.72 9.35 -35.88
C SER A 57 -24.68 8.59 -36.68
N ALA A 58 -23.94 7.65 -36.06
CA ALA A 58 -22.97 6.79 -36.72
C ALA A 58 -23.63 5.85 -37.74
N PHE A 59 -24.84 5.36 -37.47
CA PHE A 59 -25.61 4.55 -38.42
C PHE A 59 -25.97 5.36 -39.68
N PHE A 60 -26.47 6.59 -39.52
CA PHE A 60 -26.86 7.43 -40.66
C PHE A 60 -25.65 8.01 -41.41
N VAL A 61 -24.67 8.57 -40.69
CA VAL A 61 -23.45 9.15 -41.27
C VAL A 61 -22.61 8.04 -41.92
N GLY A 62 -22.45 6.90 -41.27
CA GLY A 62 -21.76 5.73 -41.84
C GLY A 62 -22.46 5.20 -43.10
N SER A 63 -23.80 5.09 -43.10
CA SER A 63 -24.54 4.61 -44.29
C SER A 63 -24.50 5.59 -45.47
N LEU A 64 -24.44 6.90 -45.22
CA LEU A 64 -24.33 7.94 -46.24
C LEU A 64 -22.91 8.03 -46.81
N PHE A 65 -21.88 7.91 -45.97
CA PHE A 65 -20.48 7.99 -46.40
C PHE A 65 -20.02 6.73 -47.15
N LEU A 66 -20.50 5.55 -46.75
CA LEU A 66 -20.08 4.26 -47.33
C LEU A 66 -20.85 3.87 -48.61
N ARG A 67 -22.03 4.45 -48.87
CA ARG A 67 -22.72 4.35 -50.17
C ARG A 67 -21.87 4.86 -51.33
N ARG A 68 -20.84 5.67 -51.05
CA ARG A 68 -19.94 6.24 -52.04
C ARG A 68 -18.73 5.37 -52.38
N PHE A 69 -18.38 4.36 -51.56
CA PHE A 69 -17.06 3.70 -51.67
C PHE A 69 -16.98 2.17 -51.52
N ALA A 70 -18.00 1.42 -51.09
CA ALA A 70 -17.81 -0.03 -50.96
C ALA A 70 -19.08 -0.90 -51.14
N LYS A 71 -18.98 -1.94 -52.00
CA LYS A 71 -19.96 -3.03 -52.16
C LYS A 71 -19.85 -4.08 -51.04
N PHE A 72 -19.85 -3.68 -49.77
CA PHE A 72 -19.94 -4.62 -48.65
C PHE A 72 -21.35 -4.65 -48.07
N SER A 73 -21.81 -5.83 -47.65
CA SER A 73 -23.14 -6.00 -47.06
C SER A 73 -23.20 -5.29 -45.70
N GLY A 74 -24.21 -4.44 -45.50
CA GLY A 74 -24.36 -3.63 -44.28
C GLY A 74 -24.41 -4.42 -42.97
N ALA A 75 -24.61 -5.75 -43.03
CA ALA A 75 -24.60 -6.65 -41.89
C ALA A 75 -23.21 -6.81 -41.24
N ALA A 76 -22.13 -6.85 -42.02
CA ALA A 76 -20.77 -7.04 -41.48
C ALA A 76 -20.29 -5.83 -40.66
N VAL A 77 -20.68 -4.63 -41.08
CA VAL A 77 -20.35 -3.37 -40.41
C VAL A 77 -21.18 -3.19 -39.14
N LEU A 78 -22.43 -3.65 -39.14
CA LEU A 78 -23.30 -3.64 -37.96
C LEU A 78 -22.77 -4.56 -36.86
N ILE A 79 -22.21 -5.71 -37.23
CA ILE A 79 -21.55 -6.62 -36.29
C ILE A 79 -20.26 -5.99 -35.75
N ALA A 80 -19.41 -5.41 -36.59
CA ALA A 80 -18.18 -4.74 -36.14
C ALA A 80 -18.46 -3.54 -35.21
N GLY A 81 -19.46 -2.71 -35.54
CA GLY A 81 -19.87 -1.57 -34.73
C GLY A 81 -20.51 -1.99 -33.40
N VAL A 82 -21.35 -3.04 -33.39
CA VAL A 82 -21.91 -3.59 -32.15
C VAL A 82 -20.82 -4.24 -31.30
N VAL A 83 -19.87 -4.97 -31.87
CA VAL A 83 -18.75 -5.60 -31.14
C VAL A 83 -17.83 -4.54 -30.52
N TRP A 84 -17.49 -3.48 -31.25
CA TRP A 84 -16.75 -2.33 -30.70
C TRP A 84 -17.54 -1.65 -29.57
N PHE A 85 -18.84 -1.40 -29.78
CA PHE A 85 -19.68 -0.72 -28.81
C PHE A 85 -19.95 -1.55 -27.54
N THR A 86 -20.14 -2.87 -27.66
CA THR A 86 -20.24 -3.77 -26.49
C THR A 86 -18.91 -3.95 -25.76
N GLY A 87 -17.79 -3.81 -26.47
CA GLY A 87 -16.44 -3.88 -25.87
C GLY A 87 -16.03 -2.61 -25.12
N THR A 88 -16.60 -1.45 -25.45
CA THR A 88 -16.23 -0.13 -24.87
C THR A 88 -17.23 0.41 -23.83
N LEU A 89 -18.45 -0.15 -23.76
CA LEU A 89 -19.47 0.23 -22.77
C LEU A 89 -19.08 0.03 -21.28
N PRO A 90 -18.29 -0.99 -20.88
CA PRO A 90 -17.92 -1.17 -19.48
C PRO A 90 -16.97 -0.09 -18.95
N GLU A 91 -16.20 0.56 -19.81
CA GLU A 91 -15.19 1.56 -19.41
C GLU A 91 -15.79 2.96 -19.21
N LEU A 92 -16.83 3.32 -19.96
CA LEU A 92 -17.44 4.67 -19.94
C LEU A 92 -18.59 4.82 -18.92
N THR A 93 -19.11 3.71 -18.37
CA THR A 93 -20.18 3.72 -17.36
C THR A 93 -19.69 3.55 -15.93
N ARG A 94 -18.37 3.43 -15.71
CA ARG A 94 -17.81 3.51 -14.35
C ARG A 94 -18.06 4.92 -13.82
N SER A 95 -19.02 5.03 -12.90
CA SER A 95 -18.95 6.09 -11.90
C SER A 95 -17.57 5.99 -11.26
N ARG A 96 -16.78 7.06 -11.30
CA ARG A 96 -15.67 7.19 -10.36
C ARG A 96 -16.23 6.85 -8.99
N VAL A 97 -15.71 5.77 -8.38
CA VAL A 97 -16.06 5.42 -7.01
C VAL A 97 -15.73 6.65 -6.18
N ASN A 98 -16.68 7.12 -5.37
CA ASN A 98 -16.40 8.23 -4.47
C ASN A 98 -15.24 7.80 -3.55
N PRO A 99 -14.10 8.50 -3.53
CA PRO A 99 -12.94 8.14 -2.71
C PRO A 99 -13.16 8.31 -1.19
N THR A 100 -14.40 8.58 -0.77
CA THR A 100 -14.78 8.94 0.61
C THR A 100 -15.30 7.75 1.42
N ILE A 101 -14.95 6.50 1.08
CA ILE A 101 -15.28 5.36 1.95
C ILE A 101 -14.18 5.27 2.99
N SER A 102 -14.50 5.64 4.24
CA SER A 102 -13.63 5.40 5.39
C SER A 102 -13.37 3.91 5.53
N LEU A 103 -12.15 3.56 5.94
CA LEU A 103 -11.73 2.18 6.06
C LEU A 103 -12.42 1.51 7.27
N PRO A 104 -13.00 0.31 7.12
CA PRO A 104 -13.72 -0.33 8.21
C PRO A 104 -12.76 -0.79 9.32
N THR A 105 -13.07 -0.42 10.56
CA THR A 105 -12.35 -0.84 11.76
C THR A 105 -13.24 -1.74 12.61
N TRP A 106 -12.64 -2.65 13.38
CA TRP A 106 -13.35 -3.52 14.31
C TRP A 106 -12.39 -4.14 15.32
N VAL A 107 -12.92 -4.68 16.42
CA VAL A 107 -12.11 -5.34 17.45
C VAL A 107 -12.68 -6.74 17.69
N VAL A 108 -11.80 -7.72 17.80
CA VAL A 108 -12.17 -9.09 18.15
C VAL A 108 -11.61 -9.43 19.54
N PRO A 109 -12.31 -10.25 20.34
CA PRO A 109 -11.74 -10.79 21.58
C PRO A 109 -10.56 -11.72 21.24
N ASP A 110 -9.39 -11.44 21.78
CA ASP A 110 -8.15 -12.24 21.60
C ASP A 110 -7.71 -12.38 20.13
N PRO A 111 -7.31 -11.27 19.47
CA PRO A 111 -6.88 -11.32 18.07
C PRO A 111 -5.59 -12.14 17.90
N VAL A 112 -5.52 -12.92 16.82
CA VAL A 112 -4.26 -13.49 16.32
C VAL A 112 -3.40 -12.37 15.72
N SER A 113 -4.04 -11.42 15.04
CA SER A 113 -3.34 -10.35 14.32
C SER A 113 -4.02 -9.01 14.51
N THR A 114 -3.23 -7.94 14.48
CA THR A 114 -3.71 -6.56 14.56
C THR A 114 -3.30 -5.81 13.30
N VAL A 115 -4.25 -5.11 12.69
CA VAL A 115 -4.03 -4.26 11.51
C VAL A 115 -4.31 -2.81 11.87
N PHE A 116 -3.40 -1.92 11.47
CA PHE A 116 -3.50 -0.48 11.65
C PHE A 116 -3.76 0.18 10.32
N VAL A 117 -4.71 1.10 10.26
CA VAL A 117 -5.13 1.73 9.01
C VAL A 117 -5.21 3.24 9.14
N LEU A 118 -4.61 3.93 8.18
CA LEU A 118 -4.83 5.36 7.97
C LEU A 118 -5.71 5.51 6.73
N ASP A 119 -6.86 6.18 6.89
CA ASP A 119 -7.82 6.41 5.80
C ASP A 119 -7.61 7.74 5.07
N SER A 120 -6.68 8.56 5.58
CA SER A 120 -6.10 9.77 5.00
C SER A 120 -4.61 9.86 5.38
N LEU A 121 -3.82 10.59 4.58
CA LEU A 121 -2.41 10.82 4.83
C LEU A 121 -2.16 12.32 4.96
N SER A 122 -1.55 12.71 6.07
CA SER A 122 -1.03 14.06 6.26
C SER A 122 0.09 14.34 5.25
N PRO A 123 0.19 15.57 4.72
CA PRO A 123 1.24 15.92 3.79
C PRO A 123 2.64 15.69 4.38
N THR A 124 3.59 15.30 3.54
CA THR A 124 4.98 15.19 3.99
C THR A 124 5.53 16.57 4.42
N THR A 125 6.41 16.58 5.43
CA THR A 125 7.00 17.81 5.99
C THR A 125 7.94 18.54 5.04
N GLY A 126 8.45 17.85 4.02
CA GLY A 126 9.25 18.44 2.97
C GLY A 126 9.96 17.42 2.08
N SER A 127 10.55 17.94 1.02
CA SER A 127 11.33 17.20 0.03
C SER A 127 12.81 17.14 0.39
N LEU A 128 13.45 16.02 0.09
CA LEU A 128 14.90 15.85 0.20
C LEU A 128 15.50 15.77 -1.21
N ALA A 129 16.45 16.66 -1.49
CA ALA A 129 17.25 16.64 -2.70
C ALA A 129 18.56 15.85 -2.48
N PRO A 130 19.15 15.24 -3.53
CA PRO A 130 20.29 14.34 -3.36
C PRO A 130 21.47 14.96 -2.64
N GLY A 131 21.82 14.41 -1.47
CA GLY A 131 23.00 14.80 -0.68
C GLY A 131 22.94 16.23 -0.13
N ASP A 132 21.76 16.86 -0.13
CA ASP A 132 21.58 18.20 0.40
C ASP A 132 21.54 18.17 1.93
N THR A 133 22.70 18.39 2.55
CA THR A 133 22.83 18.48 4.02
C THR A 133 22.19 19.72 4.61
N THR A 134 21.79 20.70 3.78
CA THR A 134 21.23 21.97 4.24
C THR A 134 19.73 21.89 4.53
N VAL A 135 19.07 20.80 4.15
CA VAL A 135 17.65 20.58 4.48
C VAL A 135 17.47 20.53 6.01
N PRO A 136 16.45 21.21 6.56
CA PRO A 136 16.16 21.15 8.00
C PRO A 136 15.82 19.73 8.44
N ASP A 137 16.18 19.35 9.67
CA ASP A 137 15.85 18.02 10.20
C ASP A 137 14.33 17.81 10.32
N THR A 138 13.55 18.89 10.41
CA THR A 138 12.08 18.83 10.34
C THR A 138 11.56 18.26 9.03
N TYR A 139 12.36 18.17 7.97
CA TYR A 139 11.98 17.54 6.70
C TYR A 139 12.26 16.03 6.69
N LEU A 140 12.98 15.50 7.68
CA LEU A 140 13.32 14.08 7.79
C LEU A 140 12.18 13.24 8.37
N SER A 141 11.33 13.83 9.23
CA SER A 141 10.12 13.17 9.70
C SER A 141 9.05 13.07 8.60
N ASP A 142 8.03 12.24 8.83
CA ASP A 142 6.85 12.18 7.98
C ASP A 142 5.59 12.01 8.84
N PRO A 143 4.67 12.99 8.84
CA PRO A 143 3.53 12.97 9.76
C PRO A 143 2.62 11.75 9.60
N ALA A 144 2.52 11.16 8.39
CA ALA A 144 1.71 9.96 8.21
C ALA A 144 2.35 8.73 8.88
N ILE A 145 3.69 8.64 8.87
CA ILE A 145 4.41 7.59 9.62
C ILE A 145 4.33 7.86 11.12
N ASP A 146 4.50 9.11 11.55
CA ASP A 146 4.41 9.48 12.97
C ASP A 146 3.04 9.08 13.54
N THR A 147 1.96 9.40 12.83
CA THR A 147 0.59 9.00 13.19
C THR A 147 0.41 7.48 13.19
N LEU A 148 1.00 6.77 12.21
CA LEU A 148 0.92 5.32 12.17
C LEU A 148 1.62 4.68 13.39
N VAL A 149 2.83 5.13 13.72
CA VAL A 149 3.60 4.63 14.86
C VAL A 149 2.85 4.93 16.16
N ALA A 150 2.35 6.15 16.34
CA ALA A 150 1.56 6.50 17.52
C ALA A 150 0.28 5.67 17.66
N LEU A 151 -0.40 5.36 16.55
CA LEU A 151 -1.55 4.47 16.54
C LEU A 151 -1.17 3.04 16.95
N MET A 152 -0.03 2.54 16.47
CA MET A 152 0.48 1.22 16.86
C MET A 152 0.78 1.15 18.36
N GLU A 153 1.46 2.16 18.90
CA GLU A 153 1.86 2.23 20.30
C GLU A 153 0.66 2.31 21.25
N ARG A 154 -0.40 3.04 20.86
CA ARG A 154 -1.67 3.10 21.61
C ARG A 154 -2.31 1.73 21.81
N HIS A 155 -1.99 0.77 20.95
CA HIS A 155 -2.49 -0.59 20.98
C HIS A 155 -1.38 -1.61 21.27
N ASP A 156 -0.39 -1.20 22.07
CA ASP A 156 0.68 -2.04 22.64
C ASP A 156 1.61 -2.70 21.59
N ILE A 157 1.69 -2.13 20.39
CA ILE A 157 2.64 -2.54 19.35
C ILE A 157 3.66 -1.42 19.15
N PHE A 158 4.85 -1.59 19.72
CA PHE A 158 5.88 -0.55 19.75
C PHE A 158 6.88 -0.71 18.60
N LEU A 159 7.26 0.39 17.96
CA LEU A 159 8.33 0.36 16.96
C LEU A 159 9.69 0.05 17.63
N HIS A 160 9.98 0.69 18.77
CA HIS A 160 11.27 0.56 19.45
C HIS A 160 11.26 -0.54 20.51
N ARG A 161 12.27 -1.41 20.45
CA ARG A 161 12.52 -2.44 21.46
C ARG A 161 13.39 -1.87 22.56
N THR A 162 12.77 -1.58 23.70
CA THR A 162 13.43 -1.00 24.88
C THR A 162 13.31 -1.94 26.08
N ALA A 163 13.94 -1.58 27.20
CA ALA A 163 13.73 -2.29 28.46
C ALA A 163 12.25 -2.24 28.93
N ALA A 164 11.52 -1.17 28.62
CA ALA A 164 10.09 -1.03 28.94
C ALA A 164 9.20 -1.78 27.94
N HIS A 165 9.64 -1.88 26.69
CA HIS A 165 8.90 -2.51 25.58
C HIS A 165 9.76 -3.59 24.91
N PRO A 166 10.01 -4.74 25.58
CA PRO A 166 10.93 -5.76 25.08
C PRO A 166 10.42 -6.48 23.83
N SER A 167 9.13 -6.36 23.49
CA SER A 167 8.51 -6.87 22.28
C SER A 167 8.53 -5.90 21.10
N GLY A 168 9.18 -4.74 21.23
CA GLY A 168 9.28 -3.77 20.14
C GLY A 168 9.95 -4.34 18.88
N VAL A 169 9.63 -3.73 17.74
CA VAL A 169 10.04 -4.21 16.41
C VAL A 169 11.56 -4.10 16.21
N VAL A 170 12.14 -2.93 16.50
CA VAL A 170 13.53 -2.57 16.19
C VAL A 170 14.32 -2.32 17.47
N GLY A 171 15.41 -3.06 17.68
CA GLY A 171 16.39 -2.76 18.73
C GLY A 171 17.35 -1.63 18.35
N ALA A 172 17.85 -0.92 19.35
CA ALA A 172 18.83 0.17 19.21
C ALA A 172 20.10 -0.20 18.43
N ASP A 173 20.50 -1.47 18.45
CA ASP A 173 21.71 -2.03 17.83
C ASP A 173 21.41 -2.88 16.59
N ASN A 174 20.15 -2.94 16.15
CA ASN A 174 19.75 -3.78 15.04
C ASN A 174 20.27 -3.26 13.69
N ILE A 175 20.64 -4.20 12.83
CA ILE A 175 20.75 -3.98 11.40
C ILE A 175 19.35 -4.10 10.82
N VAL A 176 18.81 -2.99 10.32
CA VAL A 176 17.44 -2.90 9.83
C VAL A 176 17.43 -2.94 8.31
N VAL A 177 16.82 -3.96 7.74
CA VAL A 177 16.54 -4.03 6.30
C VAL A 177 15.14 -3.49 6.05
N ILE A 178 15.03 -2.39 5.33
CA ILE A 178 13.75 -1.89 4.82
C ILE A 178 13.56 -2.43 3.40
N LYS A 179 12.69 -3.42 3.25
CA LYS A 179 12.42 -4.07 1.97
C LYS A 179 11.32 -3.32 1.21
N GLY A 180 11.72 -2.33 0.42
CA GLY A 180 10.79 -1.59 -0.46
C GLY A 180 10.34 -2.40 -1.68
N ASN A 181 9.49 -1.80 -2.49
CA ASN A 181 9.14 -2.27 -3.83
C ASN A 181 9.62 -1.24 -4.86
N PHE A 182 10.67 -1.55 -5.60
CA PHE A 182 11.33 -0.68 -6.57
C PHE A 182 11.39 -1.29 -7.98
N GLN A 183 10.65 -2.39 -8.22
CA GLN A 183 10.64 -3.15 -9.49
C GLN A 183 9.97 -2.41 -10.68
N TRP A 184 9.32 -1.26 -10.47
CA TRP A 184 8.53 -0.59 -11.50
C TRP A 184 8.78 0.92 -11.48
N ASN A 185 8.03 1.68 -12.28
CA ASN A 185 8.02 3.14 -12.25
C ASN A 185 6.59 3.63 -12.03
N SER A 186 6.38 4.94 -12.09
CA SER A 186 5.08 5.49 -12.42
C SER A 186 4.01 5.23 -11.35
N ARG A 187 4.32 5.66 -10.12
CA ARG A 187 3.59 5.44 -8.86
C ARG A 187 3.56 3.98 -8.39
N ASN A 188 4.31 3.08 -9.05
CA ASN A 188 4.35 1.66 -8.68
C ASN A 188 5.57 1.28 -7.84
N THR A 189 6.25 2.24 -7.23
CA THR A 189 7.31 2.01 -6.25
C THR A 189 6.94 2.61 -4.90
N THR A 190 7.44 2.01 -3.81
CA THR A 190 7.12 2.46 -2.45
C THR A 190 7.47 3.94 -2.27
N SER A 191 6.58 4.68 -1.60
CA SER A 191 6.77 6.10 -1.32
C SER A 191 8.07 6.36 -0.57
N THR A 192 8.88 7.25 -1.16
CA THR A 192 10.08 7.83 -0.55
C THR A 192 9.75 8.68 0.67
N ASP A 193 8.63 9.41 0.69
CA ASP A 193 8.19 10.21 1.84
C ASP A 193 7.96 9.31 3.06
N ARG A 194 7.28 8.18 2.83
CA ARG A 194 6.95 7.23 3.89
C ARG A 194 8.18 6.43 4.34
N ILE A 195 9.08 6.04 3.44
CA ILE A 195 10.35 5.40 3.83
C ILE A 195 11.23 6.38 4.61
N LYS A 196 11.30 7.65 4.19
CA LYS A 196 12.03 8.72 4.89
C LYS A 196 11.55 8.86 6.33
N GLY A 197 10.24 8.95 6.54
CA GLY A 197 9.66 9.01 7.89
C GLY A 197 9.98 7.79 8.74
N LEU A 198 9.91 6.59 8.16
CA LEU A 198 10.27 5.35 8.87
C LEU A 198 11.75 5.32 9.28
N ILE A 199 12.64 5.76 8.38
CA ILE A 199 14.07 5.89 8.69
C ILE A 199 14.26 6.83 9.88
N TRP A 200 13.61 8.00 9.86
CA TRP A 200 13.69 8.97 10.94
C TRP A 200 13.19 8.39 12.27
N GLN A 201 12.02 7.75 12.27
CA GLN A 201 11.48 7.08 13.46
C GLN A 201 12.43 6.01 14.02
N ILE A 202 13.13 5.25 13.18
CA ILE A 202 14.14 4.27 13.64
C ILE A 202 15.35 4.97 14.27
N LEU A 203 15.83 6.05 13.66
CA LEU A 203 16.99 6.80 14.16
C LEU A 203 16.71 7.47 15.52
N GLU A 204 15.47 7.88 15.75
CA GLU A 204 14.98 8.44 17.02
C GLU A 204 14.72 7.39 18.11
N HIS A 205 15.30 6.19 18.00
CA HIS A 205 15.20 5.17 19.04
C HIS A 205 15.60 5.75 20.41
N PRO A 206 14.79 5.59 21.47
CA PRO A 206 14.97 6.29 22.75
C PRO A 206 16.27 5.93 23.48
N ASP A 207 16.76 4.69 23.29
CA ASP A 207 18.06 4.24 23.81
C ASP A 207 19.27 4.72 22.94
N GLY A 208 19.01 5.45 21.86
CA GLY A 208 19.97 5.87 20.83
C GLY A 208 20.26 4.79 19.80
N PHE A 209 20.04 5.08 18.51
CA PHE A 209 20.31 4.11 17.45
C PHE A 209 21.82 4.02 17.12
N SER A 210 22.34 2.81 17.13
CA SER A 210 23.76 2.47 16.89
C SER A 210 23.97 1.43 15.78
N GLY A 211 22.88 0.87 15.26
CA GLY A 211 22.89 -0.10 14.17
C GLY A 211 23.09 0.54 12.79
N GLU A 212 22.58 -0.15 11.77
CA GLU A 212 22.65 0.28 10.36
C GLU A 212 21.29 0.07 9.69
N ILE A 213 20.85 1.01 8.86
CA ILE A 213 19.62 0.90 8.07
C ILE A 213 19.98 0.69 6.61
N VAL A 214 19.49 -0.39 6.00
CA VAL A 214 19.72 -0.70 4.59
C VAL A 214 18.39 -0.80 3.87
N VAL A 215 18.16 0.09 2.89
CA VAL A 215 17.00 0.04 2.01
C VAL A 215 17.31 -0.87 0.82
N CYS A 216 16.53 -1.94 0.67
CA CYS A 216 16.81 -3.03 -0.28
C CYS A 216 15.63 -3.35 -1.19
N ASP A 217 15.92 -3.85 -2.40
CA ASP A 217 15.00 -4.65 -3.24
C ASP A 217 15.82 -5.50 -4.22
N ASN A 218 15.23 -6.57 -4.77
CA ASN A 218 15.70 -7.23 -5.98
C ASN A 218 14.73 -6.86 -7.11
N THR A 219 15.14 -5.96 -8.00
CA THR A 219 14.30 -5.50 -9.11
C THR A 219 14.22 -6.48 -10.29
N GLN A 220 14.77 -7.70 -10.14
CA GLN A 220 14.62 -8.86 -11.04
C GLN A 220 15.14 -8.64 -12.47
N ASP A 221 16.18 -7.83 -12.67
CA ASP A 221 16.80 -7.51 -13.97
C ASP A 221 15.86 -6.83 -15.00
N ILE A 222 14.70 -6.34 -14.55
CA ILE A 222 13.68 -5.71 -15.43
C ILE A 222 13.69 -4.17 -15.36
N GLY A 223 14.49 -3.59 -14.47
CA GLY A 223 14.67 -2.13 -14.31
C GLY A 223 14.71 -1.71 -12.84
N THR A 224 15.75 -0.95 -12.47
CA THR A 224 15.96 -0.46 -11.11
C THR A 224 15.15 0.83 -10.91
N GLY A 225 13.85 0.72 -10.63
CA GLY A 225 13.00 1.87 -10.26
C GLY A 225 13.45 2.58 -8.97
N ILE A 226 14.52 2.08 -8.35
CA ILE A 226 15.16 2.61 -7.14
C ILE A 226 15.73 4.03 -7.35
N ASN A 227 16.08 4.42 -8.57
CA ASN A 227 16.54 5.77 -8.88
C ASN A 227 15.48 6.60 -9.63
N GLU A 228 14.23 6.12 -9.71
CA GLU A 228 13.16 6.86 -10.38
C GLU A 228 12.45 7.80 -9.38
N ASN A 229 12.19 9.02 -9.85
CA ASN A 229 11.53 10.05 -9.04
C ASN A 229 10.00 9.93 -9.11
N ASP A 230 9.47 9.15 -10.07
CA ASP A 230 8.04 8.95 -10.27
C ASP A 230 7.45 7.87 -9.36
N ASN A 231 7.90 7.79 -8.10
CA ASN A 231 7.43 6.83 -7.10
C ASN A 231 6.08 7.21 -6.47
N ASN A 232 5.60 6.47 -5.47
CA ASN A 232 4.28 6.69 -4.87
C ASN A 232 4.19 7.90 -3.90
N SER A 233 5.22 8.73 -3.81
CA SER A 233 5.28 9.91 -2.93
C SER A 233 4.42 11.09 -3.38
N GLU A 234 4.18 12.01 -2.46
CA GLU A 234 3.61 13.32 -2.79
C GLU A 234 4.61 14.15 -3.59
N ASP A 235 5.88 14.09 -3.21
CA ASP A 235 6.98 14.65 -4.00
C ASP A 235 7.33 13.74 -5.18
N THR A 236 7.12 14.25 -6.39
CA THR A 236 7.44 13.56 -7.65
C THR A 236 8.87 13.76 -8.13
N GLU A 237 9.67 14.56 -7.43
CA GLU A 237 11.04 14.87 -7.81
C GLU A 237 12.08 14.20 -6.90
N GLN A 238 11.66 13.50 -5.85
CA GLN A 238 12.52 12.76 -4.93
C GLN A 238 12.60 11.28 -5.30
N SER A 239 13.81 10.70 -5.37
CA SER A 239 14.07 9.26 -5.44
C SER A 239 14.44 8.67 -4.07
N ILE A 240 14.47 7.33 -3.95
CA ILE A 240 14.95 6.71 -2.70
C ILE A 240 16.45 6.92 -2.50
N LEU A 241 17.23 7.08 -3.59
CA LEU A 241 18.64 7.46 -3.47
C LEU A 241 18.80 8.87 -2.91
N ASP A 242 17.90 9.80 -3.22
CA ASP A 242 17.95 11.15 -2.65
C ASP A 242 17.72 11.13 -1.14
N VAL A 243 16.74 10.34 -0.69
CA VAL A 243 16.45 10.12 0.74
C VAL A 243 17.68 9.53 1.44
N VAL A 244 18.17 8.38 0.96
CA VAL A 244 19.29 7.66 1.60
C VAL A 244 20.56 8.52 1.60
N ASN A 245 20.91 9.16 0.49
CA ASN A 245 22.11 9.99 0.40
C ASN A 245 22.02 11.23 1.32
N THR A 246 20.82 11.77 1.55
CA THR A 246 20.63 12.89 2.48
C THR A 246 20.89 12.46 3.92
N PHE A 247 20.33 11.32 4.35
CA PHE A 247 20.61 10.76 5.68
C PHE A 247 22.09 10.44 5.85
N TYR A 248 22.70 9.78 4.86
CA TYR A 248 24.12 9.46 4.87
C TYR A 248 25.00 10.71 4.95
N ALA A 249 24.72 11.74 4.15
CA ALA A 249 25.48 12.99 4.15
C ALA A 249 25.34 13.78 5.46
N LYS A 250 24.22 13.61 6.18
CA LYS A 250 24.02 14.13 7.55
C LYS A 250 24.73 13.30 8.63
N GLY A 251 25.37 12.18 8.28
CA GLY A 251 26.16 11.35 9.18
C GLY A 251 25.41 10.15 9.77
N TYR A 252 24.20 9.85 9.31
CA TYR A 252 23.45 8.68 9.75
C TYR A 252 23.88 7.40 8.99
N PRO A 253 23.86 6.22 9.63
CA PRO A 253 24.26 4.95 9.02
C PRO A 253 23.13 4.37 8.15
N VAL A 254 22.74 5.11 7.13
CA VAL A 254 21.64 4.77 6.21
C VAL A 254 22.21 4.53 4.82
N TYR A 255 21.88 3.38 4.23
CA TYR A 255 22.42 2.93 2.95
C TYR A 255 21.34 2.35 2.05
N CYS A 256 21.66 2.28 0.77
CA CYS A 256 20.82 1.64 -0.25
C CYS A 256 21.61 0.47 -0.83
N LEU A 257 20.97 -0.69 -0.96
CA LEU A 257 21.57 -1.86 -1.60
C LEU A 257 20.54 -2.56 -2.49
N ASP A 258 20.63 -2.30 -3.80
CA ASP A 258 19.82 -3.00 -4.80
C ASP A 258 20.39 -4.39 -5.05
N TRP A 259 19.72 -5.43 -4.54
CA TRP A 259 20.09 -6.84 -4.71
C TRP A 259 20.06 -7.32 -6.15
N ASN A 260 19.67 -6.49 -7.13
CA ASN A 260 19.86 -6.81 -8.53
C ASN A 260 21.33 -7.13 -8.88
N PHE A 261 22.31 -6.57 -8.16
CA PHE A 261 23.73 -6.89 -8.38
C PHE A 261 24.12 -8.34 -8.08
N ILE A 262 23.37 -9.01 -7.20
CA ILE A 262 23.55 -10.44 -6.85
C ILE A 262 22.45 -11.32 -7.45
N TRP A 263 21.63 -10.77 -8.35
CA TRP A 263 20.39 -11.38 -8.84
C TRP A 263 20.56 -12.85 -9.26
N ASP A 264 21.65 -13.19 -9.94
CA ASP A 264 21.92 -14.52 -10.48
C ASP A 264 23.02 -15.30 -9.73
N ALA A 265 23.75 -14.63 -8.84
CA ALA A 265 24.84 -15.17 -8.06
C ALA A 265 24.34 -16.15 -7.00
N VAL A 266 25.06 -17.27 -6.83
CA VAL A 266 24.83 -18.25 -5.77
C VAL A 266 26.08 -18.35 -4.93
N ALA A 267 25.92 -18.28 -3.62
CA ALA A 267 26.98 -18.43 -2.63
C ALA A 267 26.55 -19.43 -1.55
N SER A 268 27.53 -20.10 -0.95
CA SER A 268 27.32 -20.87 0.29
C SER A 268 27.25 -19.94 1.50
N GLU A 269 26.87 -20.47 2.66
CA GLU A 269 26.78 -19.67 3.88
C GLU A 269 28.14 -19.23 4.44
N TYR A 270 28.16 -18.15 5.24
CA TYR A 270 29.40 -17.68 5.89
C TYR A 270 30.03 -18.75 6.78
N SER A 271 29.19 -19.56 7.44
CA SER A 271 29.61 -20.72 8.22
C SER A 271 30.34 -21.82 7.41
N GLU A 272 30.19 -21.83 6.09
CA GLU A 272 30.91 -22.71 5.18
C GLU A 272 32.22 -22.08 4.66
N GLY A 273 32.56 -20.87 5.11
CA GLY A 273 33.77 -20.15 4.71
C GLY A 273 33.63 -19.38 3.40
N ASP A 274 32.43 -19.28 2.84
CA ASP A 274 32.14 -18.46 1.67
C ASP A 274 31.80 -17.04 2.09
N TYR A 275 32.57 -16.05 1.63
CA TYR A 275 32.37 -14.63 1.92
C TYR A 275 31.87 -13.83 0.71
N ASP A 276 31.53 -14.51 -0.39
CA ASP A 276 30.94 -13.86 -1.55
C ASP A 276 29.49 -13.46 -1.25
N ASP A 277 29.08 -12.34 -1.83
CA ASP A 277 27.70 -11.85 -1.82
C ASP A 277 26.89 -12.64 -2.87
N GLY A 278 25.69 -13.06 -2.52
CA GLY A 278 24.88 -13.91 -3.39
C GLY A 278 23.60 -14.38 -2.75
N TYR A 279 22.90 -15.27 -3.46
CA TYR A 279 21.80 -16.03 -2.88
C TYR A 279 22.31 -17.38 -2.36
N VAL A 280 22.01 -17.71 -1.11
CA VAL A 280 22.05 -19.12 -0.69
C VAL A 280 20.86 -19.79 -1.37
N TYR A 281 21.10 -20.89 -2.08
CA TYR A 281 20.08 -21.56 -2.90
C TYR A 281 20.02 -23.07 -2.61
N GLU A 282 18.92 -23.50 -2.02
CA GLU A 282 18.65 -24.90 -1.73
C GLU A 282 18.03 -25.59 -2.95
N THR A 283 18.76 -26.53 -3.55
CA THR A 283 18.31 -27.12 -4.82
C THR A 283 17.05 -27.96 -4.66
N ASP A 284 16.80 -28.62 -3.54
CA ASP A 284 15.64 -29.50 -3.36
C ASP A 284 14.35 -28.70 -3.13
N THR A 285 14.39 -27.78 -2.16
CA THR A 285 13.26 -26.93 -1.74
C THR A 285 13.07 -25.71 -2.65
N LYS A 286 14.08 -25.34 -3.45
CA LYS A 286 14.13 -24.10 -4.22
C LYS A 286 14.12 -22.83 -3.37
N ILE A 287 14.26 -22.96 -2.05
CA ILE A 287 14.35 -21.83 -1.13
C ILE A 287 15.65 -21.08 -1.44
N SER A 288 15.54 -19.76 -1.53
CA SER A 288 16.70 -18.90 -1.60
C SER A 288 16.47 -17.58 -0.91
N TYR A 289 17.54 -17.04 -0.37
CA TYR A 289 17.56 -15.77 0.35
C TYR A 289 18.94 -15.11 0.16
N PRO A 290 19.03 -13.79 0.23
CA PRO A 290 20.27 -13.08 0.00
C PRO A 290 21.16 -13.17 1.23
N LYS A 291 22.45 -13.20 0.94
CA LYS A 291 23.54 -13.10 1.89
C LYS A 291 24.51 -12.06 1.32
N PHE A 292 24.84 -11.03 2.09
CA PHE A 292 25.65 -9.93 1.60
C PHE A 292 26.38 -9.21 2.73
N ARG A 293 27.51 -8.61 2.37
CA ARG A 293 28.19 -7.64 3.23
C ARG A 293 27.45 -6.30 3.21
N SER A 294 27.27 -5.69 4.39
CA SER A 294 26.62 -4.38 4.49
C SER A 294 27.42 -3.30 3.74
N PRO A 295 26.76 -2.25 3.21
CA PRO A 295 27.45 -1.16 2.52
C PRO A 295 28.51 -0.43 3.35
N SER A 296 28.36 -0.37 4.68
CA SER A 296 29.41 0.13 5.58
C SER A 296 30.67 -0.74 5.61
N GLY A 297 30.54 -2.00 5.18
CA GLY A 297 31.58 -3.02 5.25
C GLY A 297 31.73 -3.68 6.63
N ASN A 298 30.93 -3.28 7.62
CA ASN A 298 31.09 -3.73 9.00
C ASN A 298 30.37 -5.04 9.31
N TYR A 299 29.33 -5.39 8.54
CA TYR A 299 28.47 -6.53 8.86
C TYR A 299 28.39 -7.52 7.72
N PHE A 300 28.33 -8.80 8.08
CA PHE A 300 28.06 -9.92 7.18
C PHE A 300 26.65 -10.40 7.48
N ILE A 301 25.73 -10.26 6.52
CA ILE A 301 24.29 -10.44 6.75
C ILE A 301 23.85 -11.67 5.97
N SER A 302 23.29 -12.66 6.68
CA SER A 302 22.48 -13.74 6.09
C SER A 302 21.04 -13.47 6.45
N LEU A 303 20.14 -13.44 5.47
CA LEU A 303 18.72 -13.26 5.79
C LEU A 303 18.18 -14.43 6.63
N GLN A 304 18.64 -15.67 6.42
CA GLN A 304 18.19 -16.80 7.23
C GLN A 304 18.73 -16.75 8.66
N HIS A 305 20.01 -16.40 8.84
CA HIS A 305 20.70 -16.65 10.10
C HIS A 305 20.98 -15.38 10.92
N GLY A 306 20.90 -14.19 10.32
CA GLY A 306 21.20 -12.92 10.95
C GLY A 306 22.63 -12.43 10.70
N ILE A 307 23.24 -11.81 11.71
CA ILE A 307 24.55 -11.18 11.59
C ILE A 307 25.66 -12.18 11.90
N TRP A 308 26.55 -12.43 10.95
CA TRP A 308 27.68 -13.33 11.11
C TRP A 308 28.86 -12.65 11.82
N ASP A 309 29.29 -13.20 12.96
CA ASP A 309 30.56 -12.85 13.59
C ASP A 309 31.66 -13.81 13.15
N SER A 310 32.58 -13.30 12.34
CA SER A 310 33.70 -14.07 11.80
C SER A 310 34.73 -14.49 12.87
N ALA A 311 34.79 -13.80 14.01
CA ALA A 311 35.73 -14.13 15.08
C ALA A 311 35.24 -15.30 15.93
N SER A 312 33.94 -15.32 16.27
CA SER A 312 33.33 -16.43 17.03
C SER A 312 32.77 -17.55 16.16
N ALA A 313 32.60 -17.31 14.85
CA ALA A 313 31.96 -18.22 13.91
C ALA A 313 30.51 -18.56 14.29
N VAL A 314 29.76 -17.57 14.76
CA VAL A 314 28.37 -17.70 15.21
C VAL A 314 27.53 -16.60 14.54
N TYR A 315 26.26 -16.92 14.26
CA TYR A 315 25.27 -15.94 13.84
C TYR A 315 24.49 -15.39 15.04
N ASP A 316 24.25 -14.08 15.03
CA ASP A 316 23.26 -13.42 15.87
C ASP A 316 21.99 -13.12 15.06
N SER A 317 20.97 -13.96 15.27
CA SER A 317 19.66 -13.79 14.62
C SER A 317 18.84 -12.64 15.20
N SER A 318 19.16 -12.16 16.40
CA SER A 318 18.45 -11.06 17.06
C SER A 318 18.92 -9.67 16.61
N GLY A 319 20.11 -9.62 16.00
CA GLY A 319 20.70 -8.42 15.42
C GLY A 319 20.08 -8.00 14.08
N LEU A 320 19.36 -8.88 13.37
CA LEU A 320 18.72 -8.57 12.09
C LEU A 320 17.22 -8.28 12.28
N CYS A 321 16.77 -7.10 11.83
CA CYS A 321 15.36 -6.73 11.76
C CYS A 321 14.97 -6.45 10.31
N ILE A 322 13.86 -7.03 9.83
CA ILE A 322 13.34 -6.72 8.49
C ILE A 322 11.98 -6.07 8.61
N ILE A 323 11.82 -4.92 7.94
CA ILE A 323 10.55 -4.24 7.75
C ILE A 323 10.20 -4.33 6.27
N ASP A 324 9.06 -4.94 5.98
CA ASP A 324 8.51 -5.05 4.63
C ASP A 324 7.70 -3.81 4.29
N PHE A 325 8.00 -3.15 3.16
CA PHE A 325 7.34 -1.90 2.78
C PHE A 325 6.80 -1.96 1.34
N PRO A 326 5.82 -2.83 1.05
CA PRO A 326 5.22 -2.97 -0.28
C PRO A 326 4.37 -1.77 -0.70
N VAL A 327 4.27 -1.55 -2.01
CA VAL A 327 3.27 -0.66 -2.62
C VAL A 327 2.08 -1.45 -3.18
N LEU A 328 0.86 -0.95 -2.95
CA LEU A 328 -0.39 -1.58 -3.36
C LEU A 328 -0.67 -1.41 -4.86
N LYS A 329 -0.68 -2.51 -5.63
CA LYS A 329 -1.24 -2.53 -6.99
C LYS A 329 -1.92 -3.83 -7.38
N ALA A 330 -2.84 -3.79 -8.34
CA ALA A 330 -3.34 -4.96 -9.03
C ALA A 330 -2.25 -5.60 -9.90
N HIS A 331 -2.12 -6.93 -9.88
CA HIS A 331 -1.02 -7.63 -10.53
C HIS A 331 -1.40 -9.00 -11.07
N SER A 332 -1.35 -9.16 -12.40
CA SER A 332 -1.81 -10.33 -13.18
C SER A 332 -1.86 -11.69 -12.45
N TRP A 333 -0.72 -12.34 -12.17
CA TRP A 333 -0.70 -13.70 -11.58
C TRP A 333 -0.88 -13.72 -10.06
N ALA A 334 -0.48 -12.65 -9.38
CA ALA A 334 -0.58 -12.54 -7.93
C ALA A 334 -1.95 -12.04 -7.48
N GLY A 335 -2.75 -11.47 -8.39
CA GLY A 335 -3.92 -10.66 -8.08
C GLY A 335 -3.55 -9.28 -7.53
N ALA A 336 -2.73 -9.21 -6.48
CA ALA A 336 -2.28 -7.96 -5.86
C ALA A 336 -0.76 -7.95 -5.56
N THR A 337 -0.13 -6.78 -5.58
CA THR A 337 1.19 -6.56 -4.96
C THR A 337 1.01 -5.89 -3.62
N ILE A 338 1.49 -6.57 -2.60
CA ILE A 338 1.31 -6.32 -1.16
C ILE A 338 2.43 -7.10 -0.47
N ALA A 339 2.39 -7.20 0.86
CA ALA A 339 3.49 -7.73 1.65
C ALA A 339 4.00 -9.08 1.13
N VAL A 340 3.10 -10.03 0.92
CA VAL A 340 3.55 -11.37 0.54
C VAL A 340 4.02 -11.46 -0.93
N LYS A 341 3.52 -10.63 -1.87
CA LYS A 341 4.10 -10.55 -3.23
C LYS A 341 5.46 -9.87 -3.23
N ASN A 342 5.64 -8.85 -2.41
CA ASN A 342 6.89 -8.08 -2.35
C ASN A 342 8.10 -8.96 -2.01
N TRP A 343 7.83 -10.06 -1.29
CA TRP A 343 8.79 -11.10 -0.97
C TRP A 343 9.36 -11.86 -2.18
N VAL A 344 8.75 -11.77 -3.37
CA VAL A 344 9.38 -12.25 -4.62
C VAL A 344 10.72 -11.54 -4.86
N GLY A 345 10.86 -10.28 -4.42
CA GLY A 345 12.13 -9.55 -4.44
C GLY A 345 13.14 -9.98 -3.37
N VAL A 346 12.86 -11.03 -2.60
CA VAL A 346 13.79 -11.61 -1.61
C VAL A 346 14.38 -12.94 -2.09
N LEU A 347 13.84 -13.57 -3.14
CA LEU A 347 14.47 -14.75 -3.73
C LEU A 347 15.05 -14.46 -5.11
N THR A 348 15.93 -15.35 -5.59
CA THR A 348 16.48 -15.23 -6.94
C THR A 348 15.46 -15.71 -7.99
N THR A 349 15.20 -14.87 -9.00
CA THR A 349 14.37 -15.23 -10.16
C THR A 349 15.19 -15.65 -11.38
N ALA A 350 16.52 -15.69 -11.23
CA ALA A 350 17.43 -16.03 -12.31
C ALA A 350 17.29 -17.51 -12.74
N TYR A 351 17.66 -17.78 -13.99
CA TYR A 351 17.74 -19.12 -14.57
C TYR A 351 16.45 -19.96 -14.44
N ALA A 352 15.31 -19.35 -14.74
CA ALA A 352 14.01 -19.98 -14.48
C ALA A 352 13.81 -21.38 -15.10
N ASN A 353 14.45 -21.65 -16.25
CA ASN A 353 14.41 -22.96 -16.90
C ASN A 353 15.11 -24.06 -16.08
N SER A 354 16.32 -23.79 -15.56
CA SER A 354 17.08 -24.80 -14.83
C SER A 354 16.63 -24.92 -13.37
N ARG A 355 16.29 -23.79 -12.72
CA ARG A 355 15.91 -23.78 -11.29
C ARG A 355 14.48 -24.24 -11.05
N TYR A 356 13.55 -23.81 -11.91
CA TYR A 356 12.12 -24.01 -11.67
C TYR A 356 11.43 -24.83 -12.77
N GLY A 357 12.14 -25.31 -13.81
CA GLY A 357 11.51 -26.02 -14.93
C GLY A 357 10.75 -25.09 -15.89
N GLY A 358 11.09 -23.80 -15.88
CA GLY A 358 10.56 -22.78 -16.81
C GLY A 358 9.70 -21.72 -16.13
N TRP A 359 9.51 -20.61 -16.84
CA TRP A 359 8.81 -19.41 -16.34
C TRP A 359 7.41 -19.69 -15.81
N ASN A 360 6.63 -20.50 -16.54
CA ASN A 360 5.27 -20.85 -16.14
C ASN A 360 5.24 -21.71 -14.87
N ASN A 361 6.21 -22.62 -14.71
CA ASN A 361 6.25 -23.49 -13.54
C ASN A 361 6.74 -22.72 -12.31
N MET A 362 7.71 -21.82 -12.48
CA MET A 362 8.15 -20.86 -11.45
C MET A 362 6.95 -20.09 -10.87
N HIS A 363 6.10 -19.51 -11.72
CA HIS A 363 4.98 -18.70 -11.25
C HIS A 363 3.80 -19.53 -10.76
N ASN A 364 3.32 -20.48 -11.57
CA ASN A 364 2.04 -21.17 -11.29
C ASN A 364 2.16 -22.28 -10.26
N PHE A 365 3.32 -22.93 -10.14
CA PHE A 365 3.53 -24.01 -9.19
C PHE A 365 4.29 -23.53 -7.96
N TYR A 366 5.49 -22.98 -8.16
CA TYR A 366 6.36 -22.60 -7.05
C TYR A 366 5.88 -21.35 -6.32
N PHE A 367 5.73 -20.21 -7.01
CA PHE A 367 5.51 -18.94 -6.32
C PHE A 367 4.06 -18.79 -5.82
N PHE A 368 3.10 -18.90 -6.74
CA PHE A 368 1.69 -18.61 -6.51
C PHE A 368 0.81 -19.86 -6.45
N GLY A 369 1.41 -21.04 -6.69
CA GLY A 369 0.74 -22.32 -6.56
C GLY A 369 0.70 -22.84 -5.13
N THR A 370 0.28 -24.10 -5.00
CA THR A 370 0.17 -24.78 -3.69
C THR A 370 1.51 -25.01 -3.00
N TYR A 371 2.63 -24.91 -3.72
CA TYR A 371 3.95 -25.04 -3.11
C TYR A 371 4.32 -23.81 -2.26
N ALA A 372 3.74 -22.65 -2.55
CA ALA A 372 3.88 -21.44 -1.75
C ALA A 372 5.33 -20.99 -1.50
N LEU A 373 6.26 -21.15 -2.46
CA LEU A 373 7.69 -20.88 -2.29
C LEU A 373 7.98 -19.49 -1.70
N VAL A 374 7.21 -18.47 -2.10
CA VAL A 374 7.38 -17.11 -1.59
C VAL A 374 7.12 -17.05 -0.07
N ALA A 375 6.11 -17.77 0.42
CA ALA A 375 5.84 -17.92 1.84
C ALA A 375 6.91 -18.77 2.56
N ARG A 376 7.46 -19.79 1.89
CA ARG A 376 8.60 -20.58 2.40
C ARG A 376 9.85 -19.72 2.59
N VAL A 377 10.13 -18.82 1.65
CA VAL A 377 11.22 -17.84 1.77
C VAL A 377 10.90 -16.79 2.85
N MET A 378 9.63 -16.43 3.04
CA MET A 378 9.21 -15.53 4.12
C MET A 378 9.39 -16.13 5.51
N GLU A 379 9.16 -17.42 5.70
CA GLU A 379 9.43 -18.10 6.97
C GLU A 379 10.90 -17.98 7.38
N VAL A 380 11.81 -18.15 6.41
CA VAL A 380 13.27 -18.10 6.64
C VAL A 380 13.69 -16.76 7.25
N THR A 381 13.00 -15.68 6.90
CA THR A 381 13.24 -14.35 7.45
C THR A 381 11.94 -13.58 7.60
N PHE A 382 11.17 -13.92 8.63
CA PHE A 382 9.85 -13.32 8.82
C PHE A 382 9.95 -11.81 9.11
N PRO A 383 9.30 -10.93 8.32
CA PRO A 383 9.33 -9.50 8.59
C PRO A 383 8.70 -9.19 9.95
N LYS A 384 9.33 -8.28 10.70
CA LYS A 384 8.85 -7.86 12.02
C LYS A 384 7.70 -6.86 11.92
N LEU A 385 7.60 -6.16 10.79
CA LEU A 385 6.55 -5.21 10.47
C LEU A 385 6.35 -5.16 8.96
N SER A 386 5.10 -5.16 8.51
CA SER A 386 4.72 -4.88 7.13
C SER A 386 3.93 -3.58 7.07
N ILE A 387 4.35 -2.65 6.21
CA ILE A 387 3.65 -1.39 5.94
C ILE A 387 3.28 -1.35 4.46
N VAL A 388 2.00 -1.43 4.14
CA VAL A 388 1.47 -1.35 2.78
C VAL A 388 1.18 0.10 2.43
N ASP A 389 2.02 0.65 1.56
CA ASP A 389 1.83 1.95 0.94
C ASP A 389 0.73 1.88 -0.13
N ALA A 390 -0.38 2.58 0.12
CA ALA A 390 -1.49 2.71 -0.79
C ALA A 390 -1.81 4.19 -1.12
N ALA A 391 -0.86 5.12 -0.92
CA ALA A 391 -1.07 6.55 -1.20
C ALA A 391 -1.69 6.77 -2.59
N TRP A 392 -1.07 6.17 -3.60
CA TRP A 392 -1.72 5.83 -4.87
C TRP A 392 -1.76 4.33 -5.06
N THR A 393 -2.83 3.86 -5.71
CA THR A 393 -3.06 2.45 -5.98
C THR A 393 -3.33 2.23 -7.47
N THR A 394 -2.47 1.43 -8.11
CA THR A 394 -2.67 1.04 -9.51
C THR A 394 -3.71 -0.07 -9.60
N THR A 395 -4.82 0.21 -10.27
CA THR A 395 -6.02 -0.64 -10.36
C THR A 395 -5.95 -1.69 -11.48
N TYR A 396 -4.95 -1.60 -12.36
CA TYR A 396 -4.74 -2.57 -13.43
C TYR A 396 -3.28 -2.66 -13.91
N GLY A 397 -2.53 -3.61 -13.34
CA GLY A 397 -1.18 -3.96 -13.77
C GLY A 397 -0.16 -2.83 -13.58
N PRO A 398 1.12 -3.14 -13.35
CA PRO A 398 2.11 -2.11 -13.00
C PRO A 398 2.50 -1.17 -14.17
N ASN A 399 2.06 -1.45 -15.40
CA ASN A 399 2.54 -0.73 -16.59
C ASN A 399 1.55 0.32 -17.13
N ASN A 400 0.47 0.64 -16.40
CA ASN A 400 -0.58 1.50 -16.91
C ASN A 400 -0.97 2.66 -15.97
N LEU A 401 -0.28 3.78 -16.15
CA LEU A 401 -0.54 5.05 -15.47
C LEU A 401 -1.96 5.62 -15.64
N SER A 402 -2.72 5.16 -16.63
CA SER A 402 -4.10 5.63 -16.82
C SER A 402 -5.07 5.02 -15.81
N TRP A 403 -4.62 4.05 -15.01
CA TRP A 403 -5.43 3.25 -14.09
C TRP A 403 -4.92 3.36 -12.65
N VAL A 404 -4.45 4.54 -12.24
CA VAL A 404 -3.99 4.81 -10.88
C VAL A 404 -5.01 5.71 -10.18
N GLU A 405 -5.40 5.33 -8.96
CA GLU A 405 -6.29 6.11 -8.11
C GLU A 405 -5.53 6.60 -6.88
N LYS A 406 -5.70 7.88 -6.53
CA LYS A 406 -5.20 8.43 -5.26
C LYS A 406 -6.12 7.94 -4.15
N THR A 407 -5.60 7.12 -3.24
CA THR A 407 -6.41 6.57 -2.15
C THR A 407 -6.06 7.15 -0.80
N ASP A 408 -4.87 7.74 -0.64
CA ASP A 408 -4.38 8.36 0.60
C ASP A 408 -4.51 7.40 1.79
N LYS A 409 -4.00 6.18 1.63
CA LYS A 409 -4.12 5.12 2.64
C LYS A 409 -2.78 4.48 2.95
N LEU A 410 -2.66 4.06 4.20
CA LEU A 410 -1.54 3.27 4.71
C LEU A 410 -2.12 2.14 5.57
N VAL A 411 -1.54 0.95 5.47
CA VAL A 411 -1.93 -0.20 6.28
C VAL A 411 -0.68 -0.79 6.92
N ALA A 412 -0.69 -1.12 8.21
CA ALA A 412 0.43 -1.80 8.85
C ALA A 412 -0.01 -2.97 9.72
N SER A 413 0.87 -3.97 9.86
CA SER A 413 0.70 -5.09 10.78
C SER A 413 2.03 -5.80 10.99
N THR A 414 2.21 -6.43 12.15
CA THR A 414 3.26 -7.43 12.36
C THR A 414 2.93 -8.78 11.69
N ASP A 415 1.71 -8.93 11.16
CA ASP A 415 1.29 -10.04 10.30
C ASP A 415 1.19 -9.59 8.83
N PRO A 416 2.13 -10.00 7.95
CA PRO A 416 2.10 -9.67 6.53
C PRO A 416 0.85 -10.22 5.82
N VAL A 417 0.24 -11.32 6.30
CA VAL A 417 -0.97 -11.92 5.73
C VAL A 417 -2.19 -11.05 6.05
N ALA A 418 -2.40 -10.65 7.31
CA ALA A 418 -3.51 -9.79 7.69
C ALA A 418 -3.45 -8.42 6.99
N ALA A 419 -2.27 -7.78 6.93
CA ALA A 419 -2.10 -6.52 6.18
C ALA A 419 -2.42 -6.70 4.69
N SER A 420 -1.96 -7.79 4.09
CA SER A 420 -2.19 -8.16 2.70
C SER A 420 -3.68 -8.42 2.41
N TRP A 421 -4.36 -9.17 3.27
CA TRP A 421 -5.80 -9.42 3.18
C TRP A 421 -6.59 -8.12 3.25
N TYR A 422 -6.32 -7.30 4.27
CA TYR A 422 -7.06 -6.07 4.53
C TYR A 422 -6.93 -5.07 3.37
N ALA A 423 -5.68 -4.76 2.97
CA ALA A 423 -5.41 -3.81 1.90
C ALA A 423 -6.04 -4.25 0.57
N ALA A 424 -5.97 -5.54 0.24
CA ALA A 424 -6.60 -6.06 -0.96
C ALA A 424 -8.14 -5.97 -0.91
N LYS A 425 -8.75 -6.32 0.22
CA LYS A 425 -10.21 -6.36 0.38
C LYS A 425 -10.85 -4.98 0.37
N PHE A 426 -10.31 -4.06 1.18
CA PHE A 426 -10.97 -2.79 1.46
C PHE A 426 -10.41 -1.60 0.67
N ILE A 427 -9.21 -1.73 0.09
CA ILE A 427 -8.61 -0.66 -0.71
C ILE A 427 -8.59 -1.03 -2.18
N LEU A 428 -7.92 -2.12 -2.55
CA LEU A 428 -7.67 -2.45 -3.96
C LEU A 428 -8.91 -2.98 -4.68
N THR A 429 -9.59 -3.99 -4.14
CA THR A 429 -10.72 -4.65 -4.80
C THR A 429 -11.86 -3.70 -5.18
N PRO A 430 -12.27 -2.73 -4.33
CA PRO A 430 -13.31 -1.77 -4.68
C PRO A 430 -13.00 -0.91 -5.91
N ILE A 431 -11.71 -0.67 -6.21
CA ILE A 431 -11.26 0.20 -7.31
C ILE A 431 -10.63 -0.58 -8.47
N ALA A 432 -10.32 -1.86 -8.30
CA ALA A 432 -9.64 -2.70 -9.28
C ALA A 432 -10.40 -2.77 -10.62
N ARG A 433 -9.66 -2.85 -11.72
CA ARG A 433 -10.24 -3.10 -13.05
C ARG A 433 -10.92 -4.47 -13.12
N TYR A 434 -10.29 -5.46 -12.50
CA TYR A 434 -10.79 -6.83 -12.41
C TYR A 434 -10.91 -7.20 -10.92
N PRO A 435 -11.98 -6.73 -10.23
CA PRO A 435 -12.13 -6.94 -8.78
C PRO A 435 -12.12 -8.41 -8.41
N ASN A 436 -12.64 -9.28 -9.27
CA ASN A 436 -12.62 -10.72 -9.04
C ASN A 436 -11.20 -11.32 -8.98
N GLU A 437 -10.19 -10.67 -9.58
CA GLU A 437 -8.80 -11.16 -9.52
C GLU A 437 -8.06 -10.71 -8.25
N THR A 438 -8.49 -9.59 -7.64
CA THR A 438 -7.87 -8.96 -6.47
C THR A 438 -8.58 -9.30 -5.15
N ASP A 439 -9.80 -9.82 -5.22
CA ASP A 439 -10.61 -10.15 -4.05
C ASP A 439 -10.00 -11.34 -3.26
N PRO A 440 -9.59 -11.14 -1.98
CA PRO A 440 -9.04 -12.21 -1.17
C PRO A 440 -10.07 -13.27 -0.74
N ASP A 441 -11.37 -12.99 -0.83
CA ASP A 441 -12.42 -13.85 -0.30
C ASP A 441 -13.28 -14.49 -1.40
N LEU A 442 -12.99 -14.23 -2.68
CA LEU A 442 -13.82 -14.71 -3.78
C LEU A 442 -13.77 -16.24 -3.96
N GLU A 443 -14.86 -16.92 -3.59
CA GLU A 443 -14.96 -18.39 -3.64
C GLU A 443 -15.20 -18.99 -5.04
N ILE A 444 -15.49 -18.17 -6.05
CA ILE A 444 -15.84 -18.61 -7.43
C ILE A 444 -14.57 -18.71 -8.30
N PRO A 445 -14.52 -19.59 -9.33
CA PRO A 445 -13.43 -19.61 -10.31
C PRO A 445 -13.14 -18.22 -10.87
N GLY A 446 -11.92 -17.72 -10.62
CA GLY A 446 -11.50 -16.34 -10.97
C GLY A 446 -10.75 -15.62 -9.84
N GLY A 447 -10.93 -16.03 -8.59
CA GLY A 447 -10.24 -15.51 -7.39
C GLY A 447 -8.76 -15.89 -7.33
N LYS A 448 -7.94 -15.26 -8.18
CA LYS A 448 -6.48 -15.48 -8.23
C LYS A 448 -5.85 -15.14 -6.89
N TYR A 449 -6.10 -13.93 -6.39
CA TYR A 449 -5.50 -13.48 -5.14
C TYR A 449 -5.90 -14.35 -3.94
N ARG A 450 -7.20 -14.69 -3.79
CA ARG A 450 -7.67 -15.64 -2.77
C ARG A 450 -6.81 -16.90 -2.72
N THR A 451 -6.61 -17.54 -3.87
CA THR A 451 -5.88 -18.83 -3.93
C THR A 451 -4.44 -18.67 -3.45
N VAL A 452 -3.77 -17.60 -3.91
CA VAL A 452 -2.40 -17.28 -3.52
C VAL A 452 -2.32 -17.03 -2.02
N LEU A 453 -3.18 -16.15 -1.50
CA LEU A 453 -3.21 -15.79 -0.08
C LEU A 453 -3.57 -16.99 0.80
N GLU A 454 -4.49 -17.85 0.39
CA GLU A 454 -4.84 -19.09 1.09
C GLU A 454 -3.63 -20.02 1.19
N ASN A 455 -2.98 -20.35 0.07
CA ASN A 455 -1.80 -21.23 0.07
C ASN A 455 -0.68 -20.69 0.98
N TRP A 456 -0.47 -19.37 0.95
CA TRP A 456 0.54 -18.70 1.76
C TRP A 456 0.16 -18.69 3.25
N THR A 457 -1.10 -18.40 3.58
CA THR A 457 -1.62 -18.42 4.96
C THR A 457 -1.51 -19.83 5.54
N THR A 458 -1.95 -20.85 4.81
CA THR A 458 -1.85 -22.25 5.23
C THR A 458 -0.40 -22.63 5.52
N TYR A 459 0.54 -22.25 4.65
CA TYR A 459 1.94 -22.54 4.91
C TYR A 459 2.46 -21.82 6.16
N LEU A 460 2.34 -20.48 6.22
CA LEU A 460 2.92 -19.67 7.30
C LEU A 460 2.31 -20.03 8.65
N ARG A 461 0.99 -20.22 8.71
CA ARG A 461 0.29 -20.54 9.96
C ARG A 461 0.42 -22.01 10.34
N ASP A 462 0.08 -22.92 9.43
CA ASP A 462 -0.13 -24.33 9.78
C ASP A 462 1.16 -25.16 9.67
N GLU A 463 2.06 -24.85 8.72
CA GLU A 463 3.36 -25.55 8.57
C GLU A 463 4.47 -24.86 9.38
N ALA A 464 4.58 -23.52 9.29
CA ALA A 464 5.65 -22.76 9.94
C ALA A 464 5.32 -22.26 11.36
N GLY A 465 4.05 -22.33 11.78
CA GLY A 465 3.63 -21.93 13.13
C GLY A 465 3.72 -20.42 13.42
N LEU A 466 3.72 -19.59 12.38
CA LEU A 466 3.78 -18.13 12.51
C LEU A 466 2.37 -17.56 12.79
N PRO A 467 2.25 -16.45 13.54
CA PRO A 467 0.98 -15.88 13.97
C PRO A 467 0.32 -15.07 12.84
N CYS A 468 -0.03 -15.76 11.76
CA CYS A 468 -0.59 -15.17 10.56
C CYS A 468 -2.04 -15.59 10.37
N THR A 469 -2.93 -14.67 9.98
CA THR A 469 -4.30 -15.02 9.61
C THR A 469 -4.87 -14.08 8.54
N LYS A 470 -5.84 -14.59 7.81
CA LYS A 470 -6.71 -13.81 6.91
C LYS A 470 -8.18 -13.86 7.33
N ASP A 471 -8.48 -14.53 8.45
CA ASP A 471 -9.84 -14.62 8.98
C ASP A 471 -10.18 -13.33 9.74
N SER A 472 -11.16 -12.58 9.25
CA SER A 472 -11.61 -11.34 9.90
C SER A 472 -12.04 -11.51 11.36
N SER A 473 -12.44 -12.72 11.78
CA SER A 473 -12.82 -13.01 13.17
C SER A 473 -11.62 -13.17 14.12
N GLU A 474 -10.40 -13.28 13.56
CA GLU A 474 -9.14 -13.38 14.29
C GLU A 474 -8.29 -12.10 14.16
N ILE A 475 -8.79 -11.08 13.46
CA ILE A 475 -8.07 -9.82 13.20
C ILE A 475 -8.77 -8.68 13.96
N SER A 476 -8.02 -7.90 14.73
CA SER A 476 -8.46 -6.57 15.18
C SER A 476 -7.94 -5.51 14.22
N VAL A 477 -8.76 -4.52 13.89
CA VAL A 477 -8.42 -3.40 13.01
C VAL A 477 -8.66 -2.08 13.72
N TYR A 478 -7.58 -1.33 13.89
CA TYR A 478 -7.59 0.01 14.45
C TYR A 478 -7.29 1.04 13.37
N GLY A 479 -7.94 2.19 13.43
CA GLY A 479 -7.67 3.28 12.50
C GLY A 479 -7.92 4.63 13.15
N VAL A 480 -7.42 5.67 12.50
CA VAL A 480 -7.65 7.07 12.91
C VAL A 480 -8.98 7.51 12.34
N VAL A 481 -9.99 7.70 13.17
CA VAL A 481 -11.27 8.26 12.73
C VAL A 481 -11.09 9.76 12.57
N MET A 482 -11.11 10.27 11.34
CA MET A 482 -11.09 11.72 11.08
C MET A 482 -12.27 12.40 11.79
N GLY A 483 -11.95 13.13 12.86
CA GLY A 483 -12.88 13.61 13.90
C GLY A 483 -12.39 13.33 15.33
N SER A 484 -11.33 12.53 15.48
CA SER A 484 -10.57 12.30 16.71
C SER A 484 -9.07 12.20 16.39
N GLU A 485 -8.53 13.14 15.61
CA GLU A 485 -7.09 13.37 15.73
C GLU A 485 -6.91 13.99 17.11
N ASP A 486 -6.26 13.25 18.00
CA ASP A 486 -5.86 13.76 19.31
C ASP A 486 -4.77 14.81 19.06
N VAL A 487 -5.18 16.03 18.69
CA VAL A 487 -4.26 17.12 18.40
C VAL A 487 -3.91 17.79 19.73
N ARG A 488 -2.63 18.00 19.98
CA ARG A 488 -2.19 18.78 21.13
C ARG A 488 -2.84 20.17 21.06
N GLY A 489 -3.54 20.57 22.11
CA GLY A 489 -4.37 21.78 22.15
C GLY A 489 -5.86 21.60 21.83
N ASP A 490 -6.28 20.45 21.29
CA ASP A 490 -7.69 20.04 21.14
C ASP A 490 -8.14 19.29 22.40
N ALA A 491 -8.23 20.03 23.51
CA ALA A 491 -8.46 19.47 24.83
C ALA A 491 -9.85 18.81 24.97
N ASN A 492 -10.81 19.19 24.13
CA ASN A 492 -12.16 18.65 24.16
C ASN A 492 -12.40 17.50 23.14
N GLY A 493 -11.43 17.23 22.26
CA GLY A 493 -11.44 16.16 21.27
C GLY A 493 -12.45 16.38 20.13
N ASP A 494 -12.77 17.63 19.78
CA ASP A 494 -13.74 17.97 18.74
C ASP A 494 -13.12 18.16 17.34
N GLY A 495 -11.80 17.99 17.23
CA GLY A 495 -11.01 18.13 16.03
C GLY A 495 -10.62 19.58 15.71
N THR A 496 -10.92 20.56 16.58
CA THR A 496 -10.66 21.97 16.32
C THR A 496 -10.10 22.75 17.50
N ILE A 497 -8.83 23.17 17.42
CA ILE A 497 -8.20 24.03 18.44
C ILE A 497 -8.86 25.43 18.46
N ASN A 498 -9.66 25.72 19.49
CA ASN A 498 -10.38 26.96 19.65
C ASN A 498 -10.59 27.36 21.14
N SER A 499 -11.40 28.39 21.39
CA SER A 499 -11.64 28.88 22.76
C SER A 499 -12.33 27.87 23.70
N SER A 500 -13.01 26.86 23.15
CA SER A 500 -13.70 25.84 23.93
C SER A 500 -12.73 24.87 24.60
N ASP A 501 -11.56 24.63 24.01
CA ASP A 501 -10.45 23.85 24.60
C ASP A 501 -9.87 24.52 25.83
N VAL A 502 -9.70 25.85 25.76
CA VAL A 502 -9.29 26.67 26.91
C VAL A 502 -10.29 26.51 28.05
N VAL A 503 -11.59 26.54 27.75
CA VAL A 503 -12.66 26.35 28.74
C VAL A 503 -12.64 24.92 29.29
N TYR A 504 -12.38 23.93 28.45
CA TYR A 504 -12.29 22.53 28.83
C TYR A 504 -11.15 22.31 29.83
N LEU A 505 -9.94 22.79 29.54
CA LEU A 505 -8.79 22.73 30.45
C LEU A 505 -9.05 23.46 31.78
N ILE A 506 -9.68 24.64 31.75
CA ILE A 506 -10.05 25.35 32.99
C ILE A 506 -11.04 24.53 33.82
N ASN A 507 -12.01 23.88 33.19
CA ASN A 507 -12.99 23.07 33.89
C ASN A 507 -12.34 21.82 34.50
N TYR A 508 -11.45 21.15 33.77
CA TYR A 508 -10.66 20.04 34.27
C TYR A 508 -9.79 20.45 35.47
N LEU A 509 -8.94 21.47 35.30
CA LEU A 509 -7.95 21.88 36.31
C LEU A 509 -8.56 22.53 37.56
N PHE A 510 -9.68 23.24 37.44
CA PHE A 510 -10.20 24.09 38.52
C PHE A 510 -11.64 23.84 38.94
N LYS A 511 -12.40 23.00 38.21
CA LYS A 511 -13.84 22.80 38.47
C LYS A 511 -14.29 21.34 38.46
N ASN A 512 -13.35 20.40 38.65
CA ASN A 512 -13.63 18.96 38.66
C ASN A 512 -14.33 18.47 37.37
N GLY A 513 -13.99 19.07 36.22
CA GLY A 513 -14.42 18.60 34.91
C GLY A 513 -13.70 17.31 34.48
N PRO A 514 -14.16 16.65 33.40
CA PRO A 514 -13.50 15.48 32.83
C PRO A 514 -12.09 15.81 32.33
N ALA A 515 -11.17 14.84 32.41
CA ALA A 515 -9.83 14.98 31.86
C ALA A 515 -9.86 15.02 30.33
N PRO A 516 -8.88 15.67 29.67
CA PRO A 516 -8.60 15.42 28.26
C PRO A 516 -8.29 13.94 28.05
N ASP A 517 -8.75 13.38 26.94
CA ASP A 517 -8.54 11.98 26.57
C ASP A 517 -8.06 11.94 25.11
N PRO A 518 -6.79 11.57 24.86
CA PRO A 518 -5.77 11.19 25.83
C PRO A 518 -5.21 12.41 26.59
N LEU A 519 -4.71 12.21 27.81
CA LEU A 519 -4.31 13.30 28.73
C LEU A 519 -3.31 14.29 28.10
N TRP A 520 -2.44 13.81 27.21
CA TRP A 520 -1.40 14.59 26.55
C TRP A 520 -1.95 15.60 25.52
N VAL A 521 -3.20 15.49 25.06
CA VAL A 521 -3.79 16.54 24.20
C VAL A 521 -3.98 17.86 24.96
N GLY A 522 -4.05 17.80 26.29
CA GLY A 522 -4.11 18.99 27.13
C GLY A 522 -2.77 19.66 27.38
N ASP A 523 -1.66 18.94 27.25
CA ASP A 523 -0.30 19.43 27.51
C ASP A 523 0.18 20.25 26.30
N CYS A 524 -0.18 21.53 26.26
CA CYS A 524 -0.03 22.38 25.08
C CYS A 524 1.41 22.83 24.86
N ASN A 525 2.26 22.83 25.88
CA ASN A 525 3.66 23.27 25.80
C ASN A 525 4.66 22.10 25.73
N CYS A 526 4.17 20.85 25.74
CA CYS A 526 4.97 19.62 25.68
C CYS A 526 6.03 19.53 26.79
N ASP A 527 5.68 19.95 28.00
CA ASP A 527 6.55 19.81 29.17
C ASP A 527 6.25 18.55 30.01
N GLU A 528 5.36 17.69 29.51
CA GLU A 528 4.87 16.46 30.14
C GLU A 528 4.04 16.71 31.42
N VAL A 529 3.66 17.96 31.71
CA VAL A 529 2.94 18.34 32.93
C VAL A 529 1.69 19.15 32.60
N LEU A 530 0.53 18.49 32.53
CA LEU A 530 -0.76 19.17 32.34
C LEU A 530 -1.13 20.08 33.53
N ASN A 531 -0.97 21.40 33.36
CA ASN A 531 -1.19 22.40 34.39
C ASN A 531 -1.68 23.76 33.83
N SER A 532 -1.65 24.83 34.63
CA SER A 532 -2.10 26.17 34.21
C SER A 532 -1.23 26.79 33.09
N ALA A 533 0.00 26.33 32.90
CA ALA A 533 0.90 26.77 31.84
C ALA A 533 0.32 26.44 30.44
N ASP A 534 -0.34 25.29 30.29
CA ASP A 534 -0.98 24.86 29.04
C ASP A 534 -2.13 25.77 28.65
N VAL A 535 -2.94 26.16 29.63
CA VAL A 535 -4.03 27.13 29.43
C VAL A 535 -3.47 28.46 28.92
N ILE A 536 -2.35 28.93 29.49
CA ILE A 536 -1.68 30.17 29.08
C ILE A 536 -1.09 30.01 27.67
N TYR A 537 -0.47 28.87 27.37
CA TYR A 537 0.09 28.55 26.06
C TYR A 537 -0.99 28.62 24.98
N LEU A 538 -2.12 27.95 25.21
CA LEU A 538 -3.24 27.89 24.28
C LEU A 538 -3.88 29.27 24.05
N ILE A 539 -4.00 30.09 25.10
CA ILE A 539 -4.45 31.50 24.97
C ILE A 539 -3.48 32.33 24.14
N ASN A 540 -2.16 32.15 24.33
CA ASN A 540 -1.16 32.91 23.58
C ASN A 540 -1.17 32.52 22.10
N TYR A 541 -1.33 31.23 21.79
CA TYR A 541 -1.54 30.74 20.42
C TYR A 541 -2.77 31.39 19.79
N LEU A 542 -3.95 31.23 20.42
CA LEU A 542 -5.23 31.65 19.85
C LEU A 542 -5.39 33.17 19.72
N PHE A 543 -4.82 33.96 20.64
CA PHE A 543 -5.15 35.38 20.76
C PHE A 543 -3.95 36.34 20.69
N LYS A 544 -2.71 35.84 20.73
CA LYS A 544 -1.51 36.68 20.78
C LYS A 544 -0.44 36.32 19.75
N GLY A 545 -0.74 35.43 18.81
CA GLY A 545 0.21 35.02 17.77
C GLY A 545 1.38 34.19 18.30
N GLY A 546 1.16 33.45 19.39
CA GLY A 546 2.12 32.47 19.89
C GLY A 546 2.26 31.25 18.97
N PRO A 547 3.28 30.40 19.20
CA PRO A 547 3.46 29.15 18.45
C PRO A 547 2.26 28.20 18.62
N ALA A 548 2.02 27.36 17.61
CA ALA A 548 1.02 26.30 17.70
C ALA A 548 1.39 25.29 18.81
N PRO A 549 0.41 24.65 19.47
CA PRO A 549 0.69 23.56 20.41
C PRO A 549 1.31 22.38 19.67
N GLY A 550 2.36 21.79 20.25
CA GLY A 550 3.12 20.73 19.62
C GLY A 550 4.37 20.38 20.42
N CYS A 551 4.79 19.12 20.27
CA CYS A 551 6.17 18.68 20.43
C CYS A 551 6.77 18.70 19.02
#